data_AF-A0A3S0AU85-F1
#
_entry.id   AF-A0A3S0AU85-F1
#
_cell.length_a   1.000
_cell.length_b   1.000
_cell.length_c   1.000
_cell.angle_alpha   90.00
_cell.angle_beta   90.00
_cell.angle_gamma   90.00
#
_symmetry.space_group_name_H-M   'P 1'
#
loop_
_entity.id
_entity.type
_entity.pdbx_description
1 polymer ?
#
loop_
_entity_poly.entity_id
_entity_poly.type
_entity_poly.pdbx_seq_one_letter_code
_entity_poly.pdbx_strand_id
1 'polypeptide(L)' 'MARDIAIKNPKILKILDLIRTKAEKGESELHLSYNDDNDEFRPIKETIISLGYNVRKCWADNDNFGEETDYIITW' A
#
# COMPACT_ATOMS: atom_id res chain seq x y z
N MET A 1 14.36 -6.18 -12.37
CA MET A 1 14.96 -5.98 -11.04
C MET A 1 13.92 -5.72 -9.94
N ALA A 2 12.88 -4.89 -10.13
CA ALA A 2 11.86 -4.65 -9.08
C ALA A 2 11.00 -5.87 -8.69
N ARG A 3 10.67 -6.77 -9.64
CA ARG A 3 9.93 -8.02 -9.37
C ARG A 3 10.62 -8.94 -8.37
N ASP A 4 11.96 -8.96 -8.32
CA ASP A 4 12.74 -9.83 -7.42
C ASP A 4 12.70 -9.39 -5.96
N ILE A 5 12.55 -8.07 -5.70
CA ILE A 5 12.48 -7.51 -4.35
C ILE A 5 11.09 -7.77 -3.75
N ALA A 6 10.03 -7.65 -4.56
CA ALA A 6 8.66 -7.96 -4.14
C ALA A 6 8.49 -9.42 -3.68
N ILE A 7 9.25 -10.36 -4.24
CA ILE A 7 9.19 -11.80 -3.91
C ILE A 7 9.71 -12.10 -2.49
N LYS A 8 10.54 -11.23 -1.90
CA LYS A 8 11.13 -11.48 -0.56
C LYS A 8 10.31 -10.93 0.61
N ASN A 9 9.36 -10.01 0.37
CA ASN A 9 8.56 -9.44 1.44
C ASN A 9 7.11 -9.97 1.38
N PRO A 10 6.69 -10.82 2.33
CA PRO A 10 5.34 -11.41 2.33
C PRO A 10 4.23 -10.35 2.44
N LYS A 11 4.51 -9.18 3.02
CA LYS A 11 3.53 -8.06 3.09
C LYS A 11 3.21 -7.51 1.69
N ILE A 12 4.23 -7.40 0.81
CA ILE A 12 4.05 -6.93 -0.58
C ILE A 12 3.21 -7.92 -1.38
N LEU A 13 3.50 -9.22 -1.25
CA LEU A 13 2.71 -10.27 -1.92
C LEU A 13 1.23 -10.22 -1.51
N LYS A 14 0.95 -10.03 -0.21
CA LYS A 14 -0.43 -9.86 0.28
C LYS A 14 -1.12 -8.63 -0.33
N ILE A 15 -0.43 -7.50 -0.43
CA ILE A 15 -0.99 -6.28 -1.05
C ILE A 15 -1.32 -6.51 -2.53
N LEU A 16 -0.42 -7.16 -3.27
CA LEU A 16 -0.66 -7.48 -4.69
C LEU A 16 -1.84 -8.45 -4.87
N ASP A 17 -1.97 -9.45 -3.99
CA ASP A 17 -3.09 -10.39 -4.00
C ASP A 17 -4.43 -9.70 -3.68
N LEU A 18 -4.42 -8.76 -2.73
CA LEU A 18 -5.57 -7.91 -2.43
C LEU A 18 -5.96 -7.02 -3.61
N ILE A 19 -4.99 -6.37 -4.26
CA ILE A 19 -5.22 -5.57 -5.48
C ILE A 19 -5.88 -6.43 -6.55
N ARG A 20 -5.35 -7.64 -6.79
CA ARG A 20 -5.94 -8.57 -7.76
C ARG A 20 -7.38 -8.94 -7.39
N THR A 21 -7.62 -9.32 -6.14
CA THR A 21 -8.95 -9.69 -5.65
C THR A 21 -9.94 -8.52 -5.80
N LYS A 22 -9.49 -7.29 -5.55
CA LYS A 22 -10.27 -6.07 -5.70
C LYS A 22 -10.55 -5.76 -7.17
N ALA A 23 -9.56 -5.89 -8.04
CA ALA A 23 -9.72 -5.74 -9.48
C ALA A 23 -10.71 -6.77 -10.06
N GLU A 24 -10.65 -8.03 -9.61
CA GLU A 24 -11.60 -9.09 -10.00
C GLU A 24 -13.05 -8.77 -9.55
N LYS A 25 -13.22 -7.98 -8.49
CA LYS A 25 -14.51 -7.46 -8.02
C LYS A 25 -14.97 -6.18 -8.74
N GLY A 26 -14.15 -5.63 -9.65
CA GLY A 26 -14.43 -4.38 -10.36
C GLY A 26 -14.13 -3.12 -9.54
N GLU A 27 -13.38 -3.23 -8.45
CA GLU A 27 -12.85 -2.07 -7.72
C GLU A 27 -11.60 -1.54 -8.44
N SER A 28 -11.31 -0.24 -8.29
CA SER A 28 -10.15 0.42 -8.91
C SER A 28 -9.14 0.98 -7.89
N GLU A 29 -9.40 0.75 -6.60
CA GLU A 29 -8.57 1.25 -5.52
C GLU A 29 -8.56 0.30 -4.31
N LEU A 30 -7.47 0.36 -3.54
CA LEU A 30 -7.27 -0.39 -2.31
C LEU A 30 -6.84 0.59 -1.21
N HIS A 31 -7.60 0.60 -0.11
CA HIS A 31 -7.31 1.40 1.07
C HIS A 31 -6.53 0.54 2.08
N LEU A 32 -5.42 1.08 2.57
CA LEU A 32 -4.54 0.44 3.54
C LEU A 32 -4.20 1.44 4.64
N SER A 33 -4.58 1.13 5.87
CA SER A 33 -4.15 1.88 7.04
C SER A 33 -2.83 1.29 7.56
N TYR A 34 -1.80 2.12 7.67
CA TYR A 34 -0.48 1.75 8.19
C TYR A 34 -0.02 2.76 9.22
N ASN A 35 0.59 2.27 10.30
CA ASN A 35 1.23 3.13 11.27
C ASN A 35 2.52 3.76 10.67
N ASP A 36 2.56 5.09 10.57
CA ASP A 36 3.64 5.84 9.90
C ASP A 36 4.96 5.79 10.70
N ASP A 37 4.89 5.55 12.01
CA ASP A 37 6.07 5.37 12.88
C ASP A 37 6.84 4.07 12.58
N ASN A 38 6.21 3.12 11.88
CA ASN A 38 6.90 1.93 11.40
C ASN A 38 7.59 2.21 10.05
N ASP A 39 8.90 2.45 10.11
CA ASP A 39 9.84 2.57 8.98
C ASP A 39 9.73 1.37 7.98
N GLU A 40 9.10 0.27 8.41
CA GLU A 40 8.76 -0.90 7.60
C GLU A 40 7.83 -0.63 6.40
N PHE A 41 6.97 0.40 6.44
CA PHE A 41 6.05 0.65 5.32
C PHE A 41 6.72 1.39 4.15
N ARG A 42 7.81 2.12 4.40
CA ARG A 42 8.56 2.84 3.36
C ARG A 42 9.01 1.92 2.22
N PRO A 43 9.72 0.79 2.46
CA PRO A 43 10.13 -0.10 1.37
C PRO A 43 8.95 -0.78 0.66
N ILE A 44 7.83 -1.00 1.35
CA ILE A 44 6.61 -1.55 0.75
C ILE A 44 6.04 -0.54 -0.25
N LYS A 45 5.84 0.70 0.19
CA LYS A 45 5.36 1.80 -0.66
C LYS A 45 6.24 2.00 -1.88
N GLU A 46 7.56 2.09 -1.71
CA GLU A 46 8.51 2.26 -2.82
C GLU A 46 8.43 1.10 -3.83
N THR A 47 8.29 -0.13 -3.34
CA THR A 47 8.15 -1.29 -4.22
C THR A 47 6.84 -1.26 -5.00
N ILE A 48 5.72 -0.95 -4.35
CA ILE A 48 4.41 -0.84 -5.00
C ILE A 48 4.43 0.26 -6.08
N ILE A 49 5.03 1.42 -5.79
CA ILE A 49 5.24 2.50 -6.78
C ILE A 49 6.11 2.00 -7.94
N SER A 50 7.20 1.29 -7.64
CA SER A 50 8.10 0.74 -8.67
C SER A 50 7.43 -0.33 -9.55
N LEU A 51 6.36 -0.97 -9.09
CA LEU A 51 5.56 -1.92 -9.87
C LEU A 51 4.58 -1.21 -10.82
N GLY A 52 4.42 0.11 -10.70
CA GLY A 52 3.56 0.92 -11.56
C GLY A 52 2.23 1.34 -10.91
N TYR A 53 2.00 0.98 -9.65
CA TYR A 53 0.80 1.40 -8.92
C TYR A 53 0.96 2.83 -8.37
N ASN A 54 -0.15 3.56 -8.27
CA ASN A 54 -0.15 4.89 -7.67
C ASN A 54 -0.48 4.78 -6.19
N VAL A 55 0.39 5.27 -5.30
CA VAL A 55 0.18 5.23 -3.84
C VAL A 55 0.05 6.66 -3.32
N ARG A 56 -1.13 7.00 -2.78
CA ARG A 56 -1.43 8.31 -2.19
C ARG A 56 -1.66 8.19 -0.69
N LYS A 57 -1.16 9.14 0.08
CA LYS A 57 -1.45 9.28 1.50
C LYS A 57 -2.78 10.03 1.64
N CYS A 58 -3.77 9.41 2.27
CA CYS A 58 -5.01 10.05 2.65
C CYS A 58 -4.83 10.59 4.06
N TRP A 59 -4.68 11.91 4.20
CA TRP A 59 -4.71 12.55 5.50
C TRP A 59 -6.17 12.72 5.86
N ALA A 60 -6.70 11.86 6.72
CA ALA A 60 -7.93 12.21 7.42
C ALA A 60 -7.58 13.44 8.27
N ASP A 61 -8.25 14.57 8.00
CA ASP A 61 -8.15 15.85 8.73
C ASP A 61 -8.74 15.72 10.15
N ASN A 62 -8.43 14.61 10.82
CA ASN A 62 -8.94 14.32 12.14
C ASN A 62 -7.80 14.52 13.13
N ASP A 63 -8.02 15.53 13.98
CA ASP A 63 -7.27 15.99 15.13
C ASP A 63 -7.12 14.88 16.19
N ASN A 64 -6.61 13.71 15.80
CA ASN A 64 -6.52 12.53 16.64
C ASN A 64 -5.07 12.06 16.66
N PHE A 65 -4.38 12.45 17.73
CA PHE A 65 -3.11 11.90 18.17
C PHE A 65 -3.21 10.36 18.23
N GLY A 66 -2.78 9.67 17.17
CA GLY A 66 -2.87 8.21 17.10
C GLY A 66 -2.45 7.62 15.75
N GLU A 67 -1.21 7.92 15.34
CA GLU A 67 -0.22 7.12 14.57
C GLU A 67 -0.61 6.35 13.29
N GLU A 68 -1.88 6.18 12.91
CA GLU A 68 -2.29 5.44 11.70
C GLU A 68 -2.50 6.38 10.51
N THR A 69 -1.72 6.17 9.46
CA THR A 69 -1.83 6.84 8.18
C THR A 69 -2.57 5.96 7.18
N ASP A 70 -3.63 6.50 6.58
CA ASP A 70 -4.31 5.85 5.46
C ASP A 70 -3.57 6.07 4.14
N TYR A 71 -3.43 4.98 3.38
CA TYR A 71 -2.83 4.95 2.06
C TYR A 71 -3.83 4.37 1.07
N ILE A 72 -3.99 5.04 -0.08
CA ILE A 72 -4.82 4.60 -1.18
C ILE A 72 -3.91 4.17 -2.32
N ILE A 73 -4.03 2.91 -2.73
CA ILE A 73 -3.33 2.35 -3.90
C ILE A 73 -4.32 2.26 -5.06
N THR A 74 -4.00 2.83 -6.20
CA THR A 74 -4.79 2.71 -7.43
C THR A 74 -3.98 2.05 -8.56
N TRP A 75 -4.69 1.36 -9.47
CA TRP A 75 -4.12 0.60 -10.60
C TRP A 75 -4.81 0.90 -11.91
#